data_AF-A0A0D2RZH8-F1
#
_entry.id   AF-A0A0D2RZH8-F1
#
_cell.length_a   1.000
_cell.length_b   1.000
_cell.length_c   1.000
_cell.angle_alpha   90.00
_cell.angle_beta   90.00
_cell.angle_gamma   90.00
#
_symmetry.space_group_name_H-M   'P 1'
#
loop_
_entity.id
_entity.type
_entity.pdbx_description
1 polymer ?
#
loop_
_entity_poly.entity_id
_entity_poly.type
_entity_poly.pdbx_seq_one_letter_code
_entity_poly.pdbx_strand_id
1 'polypeptide(L)'
;MWQALVDAPDMVRGQMNFKRLTLTDITIDIPHVKNKWESSSWGRKLIVQKRRASLNDFARFKLMLAKIKRSGVIKQELAKLKKENAS
;
A
#
# COMPACT_ATOMS: atom_id res chain seq x y z
N MET A 1 -15.17 21.41 3.68
CA MET A 1 -15.53 21.60 2.26
C MET A 1 -14.45 20.92 1.44
N TRP A 2 -14.78 20.04 0.50
CA TRP A 2 -13.77 19.26 -0.24
C TRP A 2 -13.00 20.15 -1.23
N GLN A 3 -11.67 20.03 -1.23
CA GLN A 3 -10.75 20.81 -2.07
C GLN A 3 -9.77 19.88 -2.80
N ALA A 4 -9.35 20.29 -4.00
CA ALA A 4 -8.28 19.65 -4.76
C ALA A 4 -7.04 20.54 -4.78
N LEU A 5 -5.87 19.91 -4.84
CA LEU A 5 -4.61 20.61 -5.12
C LEU A 5 -4.48 20.76 -6.64
N VAL A 6 -4.38 21.99 -7.12
CA VAL A 6 -4.32 22.33 -8.55
C VAL A 6 -2.97 22.97 -8.84
N ASP A 7 -2.41 22.62 -10.00
CA ASP A 7 -1.10 23.07 -10.47
C ASP A 7 -1.19 23.41 -11.96
N ALA A 8 -0.50 24.46 -12.39
CA ALA A 8 -0.43 24.86 -13.81
C ALA A 8 0.93 25.55 -14.08
N PRO A 9 1.46 25.50 -15.31
CA PRO A 9 2.78 26.07 -15.63
C PRO A 9 2.95 27.56 -15.30
N ASP A 10 1.86 28.31 -15.34
CA ASP A 10 1.77 29.76 -15.13
C ASP A 10 1.14 30.14 -13.77
N MET A 11 0.89 29.17 -12.89
CA MET A 11 0.23 29.40 -11.60
C MET A 11 1.00 28.71 -10.47
N VAL A 12 1.13 29.39 -9.33
CA VAL A 12 1.65 28.74 -8.12
C VAL A 12 0.63 27.71 -7.63
N ARG A 13 1.09 26.49 -7.37
CA ARG A 13 0.28 25.39 -6.81
C ARG A 13 -0.59 25.85 -5.63
N GLY A 14 -1.89 25.59 -5.70
CA GLY A 14 -2.86 26.05 -4.72
C GLY A 14 -4.03 25.08 -4.51
N GLN A 15 -4.78 25.26 -3.41
CA GLN A 15 -5.99 24.47 -3.14
C GLN A 15 -7.23 25.16 -3.72
N MET A 16 -8.02 24.42 -4.50
CA MET A 16 -9.27 24.91 -5.10
C MET A 16 -10.45 24.05 -4.69
N ASN A 17 -11.62 24.68 -4.58
CA ASN A 17 -12.85 23.99 -4.21
C ASN A 17 -13.45 23.25 -5.41
N PHE A 18 -13.96 22.03 -5.22
CA PHE A 18 -14.64 21.30 -6.29
C PHE A 18 -15.85 22.03 -6.87
N LYS A 19 -16.57 22.85 -6.07
CA LYS A 19 -17.69 23.66 -6.58
C LYS A 19 -17.27 24.70 -7.63
N ARG A 20 -15.98 25.04 -7.70
CA ARG A 20 -15.41 26.03 -8.63
C ARG A 20 -14.56 25.37 -9.73
N LEU A 21 -14.66 24.05 -9.91
CA LEU A 21 -13.91 23.28 -10.89
C LEU A 21 -14.88 22.47 -11.77
N THR A 22 -14.62 22.46 -13.08
CA THR A 22 -15.29 21.58 -14.05
C THR A 22 -14.23 20.72 -14.73
N LEU A 23 -14.36 19.39 -14.64
CA LEU A 23 -13.40 18.47 -15.23
C LEU A 23 -13.62 18.34 -16.74
N THR A 24 -12.52 18.24 -17.49
CA THR A 24 -12.50 17.91 -18.91
C THR A 24 -12.30 16.41 -19.11
N ASP A 25 -12.64 15.89 -20.29
CA ASP A 25 -12.42 14.47 -20.62
C ASP A 25 -10.93 14.09 -20.80
N ILE A 26 -10.04 15.08 -20.88
CA ILE A 26 -8.60 14.89 -21.02
C ILE A 26 -8.02 14.41 -19.68
N THR A 27 -7.39 13.23 -19.68
CA THR A 27 -6.68 12.67 -18.53
C THR A 27 -5.19 12.52 -18.85
N ILE A 28 -4.33 13.04 -17.98
CA ILE A 28 -2.87 12.95 -18.13
C ILE A 28 -2.35 11.89 -17.17
N ASP A 29 -1.59 10.91 -17.67
CA ASP A 29 -0.86 9.96 -16.82
C ASP A 29 0.43 10.62 -16.33
N ILE A 30 0.48 10.98 -15.05
CA ILE A 30 1.65 11.62 -14.45
C ILE A 30 2.60 10.51 -13.98
N PRO A 31 3.80 10.38 -14.60
CA PRO A 31 4.75 9.36 -14.21
C PRO A 31 5.16 9.54 -12.73
N HIS A 32 5.48 8.44 -12.06
CA HIS A 32 5.90 8.36 -10.64
C HIS A 32 4.82 8.52 -9.56
N VAL A 33 3.68 9.19 -9.82
CA VAL A 33 2.61 9.31 -8.81
C VAL A 33 2.01 7.95 -8.49
N LYS A 34 1.73 7.14 -9.52
CA LYS A 34 1.22 5.78 -9.37
C LYS A 34 2.17 4.88 -8.59
N ASN A 35 3.46 4.89 -8.92
CA ASN A 35 4.47 4.10 -8.22
C ASN A 35 4.64 4.53 -6.75
N LYS A 36 4.62 5.85 -6.48
CA LYS A 36 4.67 6.39 -5.12
C LYS A 36 3.43 6.03 -4.31
N TRP A 37 2.26 6.04 -4.94
CA TRP A 37 1.02 5.60 -4.33
C TRP A 37 1.05 4.11 -4.00
N GLU A 38 1.42 3.25 -4.96
CA GLU A 38 1.45 1.80 -4.80
C GLU A 38 2.46 1.34 -3.73
N SER A 39 3.59 2.04 -3.60
CA SER A 39 4.60 1.78 -2.56
C SER A 39 4.23 2.32 -1.17
N SER A 40 3.25 3.21 -1.06
CA SER A 40 2.77 3.71 0.24
C SER A 40 2.22 2.57 1.11
N SER A 41 2.16 2.76 2.44
CA SER A 41 1.58 1.75 3.34
C SER A 41 0.12 1.43 2.98
N TRP A 42 -0.65 2.47 2.65
CA TRP A 42 -2.05 2.32 2.29
C TRP A 42 -2.24 1.68 0.90
N GLY A 43 -1.46 2.09 -0.10
CA GLY A 43 -1.45 1.47 -1.43
C GLY A 43 -1.11 -0.02 -1.36
N ARG A 44 -0.05 -0.38 -0.63
CA ARG A 44 0.33 -1.80 -0.39
C ARG A 44 -0.79 -2.58 0.28
N LYS A 45 -1.51 -2.01 1.25
CA LYS A 45 -2.65 -2.66 1.92
C LYS A 45 -3.75 -3.03 0.93
N LEU A 46 -4.13 -2.12 0.04
CA LEU A 46 -5.15 -2.36 -0.97
C LEU A 46 -4.71 -3.41 -1.99
N ILE A 47 -3.44 -3.38 -2.42
CA ILE A 47 -2.88 -4.39 -3.32
C ILE A 47 -2.93 -5.78 -2.67
N VAL A 48 -2.53 -5.91 -1.41
CA VAL A 48 -2.58 -7.17 -0.66
C VAL A 48 -4.02 -7.66 -0.51
N GLN A 49 -4.98 -6.76 -0.26
CA GLN A 49 -6.40 -7.12 -0.18
C GLN A 49 -6.92 -7.69 -1.50
N LYS A 50 -6.65 -7.01 -2.61
CA LYS A 50 -7.02 -7.50 -3.95
C LYS A 50 -6.39 -8.87 -4.26
N ARG A 51 -5.10 -9.05 -3.98
CA ARG A 51 -4.40 -10.33 -4.15
C ARG A 51 -4.99 -11.43 -3.28
N ARG A 52 -5.40 -11.12 -2.03
CA ARG A 52 -6.02 -12.10 -1.13
C ARG A 52 -7.42 -12.50 -1.58
N ALA A 53 -8.20 -11.57 -2.12
CA ALA A 53 -9.52 -11.85 -2.66
C ALA A 53 -9.46 -12.81 -3.86
N SER A 54 -8.42 -12.71 -4.70
CA SER A 54 -8.23 -13.58 -5.87
C SER A 54 -7.56 -14.93 -5.58
N LEU A 55 -7.33 -15.30 -4.32
CA LEU A 55 -6.68 -16.57 -3.97
C LEU A 55 -7.64 -17.75 -4.09
N ASN A 56 -7.27 -18.70 -4.95
CA ASN A 56 -7.86 -20.05 -5.01
C ASN A 56 -7.48 -20.90 -3.78
N ASP A 57 -8.29 -21.92 -3.47
CA ASP A 57 -8.16 -22.75 -2.27
C ASP A 57 -6.78 -23.42 -2.14
N PHE A 58 -6.27 -24.00 -3.23
CA PHE A 58 -4.94 -24.61 -3.25
C PHE A 58 -3.81 -23.61 -2.92
N ALA A 59 -3.94 -22.36 -3.36
CA ALA A 59 -2.98 -21.31 -3.03
C ALA A 59 -3.05 -20.92 -1.55
N ARG A 60 -4.25 -20.97 -0.94
CA ARG A 60 -4.43 -20.74 0.50
C ARG A 60 -3.76 -21.84 1.32
N PHE A 61 -3.89 -23.10 0.91
CA PHE A 61 -3.19 -24.22 1.56
C PHE A 61 -1.67 -24.06 1.53
N LYS A 62 -1.09 -23.72 0.37
CA LYS A 62 0.36 -23.43 0.26
C LYS A 62 0.80 -22.30 1.18
N LEU A 63 0.02 -21.21 1.24
CA LEU A 63 0.31 -20.08 2.12
C LEU A 63 0.25 -20.47 3.60
N MET A 64 -0.69 -21.35 3.98
CA MET A 64 -0.79 -21.88 5.34
C MET A 64 0.49 -22.62 5.74
N LEU A 65 0.96 -23.57 4.94
CA LEU A 65 2.19 -24.32 5.23
C LEU A 65 3.41 -23.40 5.33
N ALA A 66 3.53 -22.45 4.40
CA ALA A 66 4.62 -21.46 4.44
C ALA A 66 4.56 -20.58 5.71
N LYS A 67 3.36 -20.19 6.15
CA LYS A 67 3.16 -19.40 7.37
C LYS A 67 3.53 -20.18 8.62
N ILE A 68 3.17 -21.47 8.70
CA ILE A 68 3.53 -22.36 9.82
C ILE A 68 5.06 -22.48 9.91
N LYS A 69 5.73 -22.83 8.80
CA LYS A 69 7.19 -22.97 8.75
C LYS A 69 7.91 -21.68 9.16
N ARG A 70 7.48 -20.53 8.61
CA ARG A 70 8.03 -19.21 8.96
C ARG A 70 7.85 -18.89 10.45
N SER A 71 6.67 -19.16 10.99
CA SER A 71 6.36 -18.86 12.40
C SER A 71 7.19 -19.71 13.35
N GLY A 72 7.48 -20.97 13.00
CA GLY A 72 8.37 -21.85 13.76
C GLY A 72 9.77 -21.28 13.91
N VAL A 73 10.41 -20.90 12.79
CA VAL A 73 11.76 -20.32 12.79
C VAL A 73 11.80 -19.00 13.57
N ILE A 74 10.82 -18.11 13.37
CA ILE A 74 10.75 -16.83 14.09
C ILE A 74 10.67 -17.07 15.61
N LYS A 75 9.85 -18.02 16.06
CA LYS A 75 9.73 -18.33 17.49
C LYS A 75 11.04 -18.86 18.09
N GLN A 76 11.76 -19.71 17.34
CA GLN A 76 13.05 -20.24 17.78
C GLN A 76 14.08 -19.13 17.95
N GLU A 77 14.22 -18.24 16.95
CA GLU A 77 15.16 -17.12 17.02
C GLU A 77 14.79 -16.10 18.11
N LEU A 78 13.51 -15.77 18.25
CA LEU A 78 13.04 -14.89 19.34
C LEU A 78 13.28 -15.50 20.72
N ALA A 79 13.22 -16.82 20.88
CA ALA A 79 13.51 -17.48 22.15
C ALA A 79 14.99 -17.38 22.51
N LYS A 80 15.90 -17.52 21.54
CA LYS A 80 17.36 -17.33 21.74
C LYS A 80 17.68 -15.90 22.17
N LEU A 81 17.20 -14.91 21.42
CA LEU A 81 17.42 -13.49 21.72
C LEU A 81 16.88 -13.09 23.10
N LYS A 82 15.73 -13.65 23.51
CA LYS A 82 15.18 -13.41 24.86
C LYS A 82 16.06 -14.01 25.96
N LYS A 83 16.66 -15.18 25.73
CA LYS A 83 17.56 -15.84 26.67
C LYS A 83 18.88 -15.07 26.81
N GLU A 84 19.40 -14.58 25.68
CA GLU A 84 20.60 -13.72 25.64
C GLU A 84 20.38 -12.40 26.39
N ASN A 85 19.26 -11.71 26.15
CA ASN A 85 18.94 -10.44 26.84
C ASN A 85 18.55 -10.60 28.33
N ALA A 86 18.26 -11.83 28.78
CA ALA A 86 17.91 -12.12 30.17
C ALA A 86 19.13 -12.57 31.00
N SER A 87 20.28 -12.77 30.36
CA SER A 87 21.58 -12.99 31.00
C SER A 87 22.32 -11.66 31.12
#